data_AF-A0A7D8BE88-F1
#
_entry.id   AF-A0A7D8BE88-F1
#
_cell.length_a   1.000
_cell.length_b   1.000
_cell.length_c   1.000
_cell.angle_alpha   90.00
_cell.angle_beta   90.00
_cell.angle_gamma   90.00
#
_symmetry.space_group_name_H-M   'P 1'
#
loop_
_entity.id
_entity.type
_entity.pdbx_description
1 polymer ?
#
loop_
_entity_poly.entity_id
_entity_poly.type
_entity_poly.pdbx_seq_one_letter_code
_entity_poly.pdbx_strand_id
1 'polypeptide(L)'
;MANTLIPAEERNLSPAEVEHLDARRRRGQAYLVIGFQTFIVGTIVTLWAGQDATYSPGWAHPMLYWDILLFTVSLTCFLRGLRLRRGLNEFFSY
;
A
#
# COMPACT_ATOMS: atom_id res chain seq x y z
N MET A 1 -15.46 23.08 21.06
CA MET A 1 -14.41 23.68 20.19
C MET A 1 -14.16 22.72 19.04
N ALA A 2 -14.03 23.21 17.81
CA ALA A 2 -13.73 22.33 16.67
C ALA A 2 -12.31 21.77 16.81
N ASN A 3 -12.15 20.45 16.65
CA ASN A 3 -10.84 19.82 16.69
C ASN A 3 -10.01 20.26 15.48
N THR A 4 -8.96 21.04 15.71
CA THR A 4 -8.10 21.58 14.65
C THR A 4 -7.19 20.53 14.01
N LEU A 5 -7.03 19.36 14.65
CA LEU A 5 -6.25 18.23 14.14
C LEU A 5 -6.97 17.50 12.99
N ILE A 6 -8.30 17.59 12.95
CA ILE A 6 -9.09 17.04 11.86
C ILE A 6 -9.02 18.02 10.68
N PRO A 7 -8.78 17.56 9.43
CA PRO A 7 -8.84 18.40 8.24
C PRO A 7 -10.15 19.18 8.17
N ALA A 8 -10.14 20.43 7.69
CA ALA A 8 -11.32 21.30 7.71
C ALA A 8 -12.50 20.68 6.96
N GLU A 9 -12.22 19.95 5.89
CA GLU A 9 -13.18 19.20 5.08
C GLU A 9 -13.81 17.99 5.79
N GLU A 10 -13.20 17.48 6.87
CA GLU A 10 -13.66 16.30 7.61
C GLU A 10 -14.38 16.66 8.93
N ARG A 11 -14.46 17.94 9.32
CA ARG A 11 -14.99 18.38 10.63
C ARG A 11 -16.52 18.40 10.73
N ASN A 12 -17.23 18.52 9.60
CA ASN A 12 -18.68 18.70 9.56
C ASN A 12 -19.39 17.59 8.77
N LEU A 13 -18.80 16.39 8.74
CA LEU A 13 -19.37 15.26 8.01
C LEU A 13 -20.61 14.72 8.72
N SER A 14 -21.62 14.37 7.93
CA SER A 14 -22.77 13.59 8.38
C SER A 14 -22.33 12.16 8.74
N PRO A 15 -23.11 11.42 9.57
CA PRO A 15 -22.78 10.04 9.94
C PRO A 15 -22.53 9.11 8.74
N ALA A 16 -23.29 9.27 7.65
CA ALA A 16 -23.10 8.48 6.43
C ALA A 16 -21.76 8.79 5.72
N GLU A 17 -21.34 10.06 5.72
CA GLU A 17 -20.07 10.47 5.12
C GLU A 17 -18.86 9.99 5.93
N VAL A 18 -18.99 9.93 7.26
CA VAL A 18 -17.97 9.34 8.15
C VAL A 18 -17.79 7.85 7.83
N GLU A 19 -18.88 7.10 7.64
CA GLU A 19 -18.78 5.68 7.29
C GLU A 19 -18.05 5.47 5.95
N HIS A 20 -18.34 6.31 4.95
CA HIS A 20 -17.63 6.29 3.68
C HIS A 20 -16.14 6.64 3.82
N LEU A 21 -15.79 7.60 4.67
CA LEU A 21 -14.43 7.98 4.99
C LEU A 21 -13.66 6.81 5.64
N ASP A 22 -14.27 6.14 6.61
CA ASP A 22 -13.68 4.98 7.28
C ASP A 22 -13.53 3.80 6.33
N ALA A 23 -14.51 3.55 5.46
CA ALA A 23 -14.40 2.53 4.43
C ALA A 23 -13.27 2.83 3.43
N ARG A 24 -13.04 4.11 3.08
CA ARG A 24 -11.90 4.55 2.27
C ARG A 24 -10.57 4.25 2.99
N ARG A 25 -10.46 4.63 4.27
CA ARG A 25 -9.25 4.42 5.09
C ARG A 25 -8.94 2.95 5.33
N ARG A 26 -9.96 2.13 5.62
CA ARG A 26 -9.84 0.66 5.76
C ARG A 26 -9.29 0.02 4.49
N ARG A 27 -9.83 0.40 3.32
CA ARG A 27 -9.28 -0.03 2.02
C ARG A 27 -7.83 0.43 1.84
N GLY A 28 -7.51 1.67 2.22
CA GLY A 28 -6.14 2.18 2.22
C GLY A 28 -5.19 1.32 3.06
N GLN A 29 -5.58 0.96 4.28
CA GLN A 29 -4.81 0.08 5.15
C GLN A 29 -4.62 -1.31 4.54
N ALA A 30 -5.67 -1.89 3.95
CA ALA A 30 -5.56 -3.18 3.25
C ALA A 30 -4.54 -3.14 2.11
N TYR A 31 -4.55 -2.08 1.29
CA TYR A 31 -3.54 -1.87 0.24
C TYR A 31 -2.12 -1.75 0.82
N LEU A 32 -1.94 -1.05 1.95
CA LEU A 32 -0.62 -0.97 2.59
C LEU A 32 -0.13 -2.33 3.08
N VAL A 33 -1.01 -3.15 3.68
CA VAL A 33 -0.66 -4.50 4.14
C VAL A 33 -0.26 -5.39 2.96
N ILE A 34 -1.05 -5.41 1.89
CA ILE A 34 -0.74 -6.18 0.67
C ILE A 34 0.58 -5.68 0.06
N GLY A 35 0.76 -4.37 -0.02
CA GLY A 35 1.98 -3.75 -0.51
C GLY A 35 3.21 -4.18 0.29
N PHE A 36 3.10 -4.26 1.61
CA PHE A 36 4.19 -4.67 2.49
C PHE A 36 4.48 -6.17 2.41
N GLN A 37 3.44 -7.01 2.38
CA GLN A 37 3.59 -8.46 2.21
C GLN A 37 4.27 -8.80 0.89
N THR A 38 3.81 -8.20 -0.22
CA THR A 38 4.41 -8.41 -1.55
C THR A 38 5.82 -7.83 -1.64
N PHE A 39 6.11 -6.72 -0.97
CA PHE A 39 7.46 -6.16 -0.86
C PHE A 39 8.42 -7.12 -0.15
N ILE A 40 8.01 -7.66 1.01
CA ILE A 40 8.83 -8.62 1.77
C ILE A 40 9.09 -9.86 0.93
N VAL A 41 8.04 -10.45 0.35
CA VAL A 41 8.17 -11.65 -0.49
C VAL A 41 9.11 -11.38 -1.66
N GLY A 42 8.93 -10.26 -2.38
CA GLY A 42 9.81 -9.88 -3.48
C GLY A 42 11.27 -9.74 -3.01
N THR A 43 11.50 -9.02 -1.91
CA THR A 43 12.85 -8.84 -1.34
C THR A 43 13.55 -10.16 -1.00
N ILE A 44 12.82 -11.11 -0.41
CA ILE A 44 13.38 -12.43 -0.08
C ILE A 44 13.71 -13.22 -1.35
N VAL A 45 12.83 -13.17 -2.35
CA VAL A 45 12.99 -13.92 -3.60
C VAL A 45 14.09 -13.32 -4.49
N THR A 46 14.36 -12.01 -4.38
CA THR A 46 15.47 -11.34 -5.08
C THR A 46 16.84 -11.94 -4.78
N LEU A 47 17.02 -12.54 -3.60
CA LEU A 47 18.24 -13.27 -3.25
C LEU A 47 18.57 -14.39 -4.25
N TRP A 48 17.54 -14.99 -4.86
CA TRP A 48 17.65 -16.09 -5.81
C TRP A 48 17.49 -15.63 -7.27
N ALA A 49 16.77 -14.52 -7.50
CA ALA A 49 16.54 -14.00 -8.85
C ALA A 49 17.82 -13.52 -9.55
N GLY A 50 18.88 -13.15 -8.81
CA GLY A 50 20.17 -12.79 -9.40
C GLY A 50 20.83 -13.94 -10.18
N GLN A 51 20.65 -15.18 -9.72
CA GLN A 51 21.13 -16.36 -10.44
C GLN A 51 20.34 -16.58 -11.73
N ASP A 52 19.01 -16.48 -11.65
CA ASP A 52 18.12 -16.62 -12.81
C ASP A 52 18.38 -15.53 -13.86
N ALA A 53 18.60 -14.29 -13.44
CA ALA A 53 18.92 -13.18 -14.34
C ALA A 53 20.25 -13.35 -15.08
N THR A 54 21.23 -14.03 -14.45
CA THR A 54 22.59 -14.16 -15.00
C THR A 54 22.77 -15.41 -15.85
N TYR A 55 22.19 -16.53 -15.42
CA TYR A 55 22.52 -17.84 -15.98
C TYR A 55 21.43 -18.41 -16.90
N SER A 56 20.19 -17.92 -16.82
CA SER A 56 19.13 -18.46 -17.65
C SER A 56 19.27 -17.99 -19.11
N PRO A 57 19.10 -18.89 -20.09
CA PRO A 57 19.33 -18.57 -21.50
C PRO A 57 18.17 -17.79 -22.13
N GLY A 58 18.50 -16.83 -22.98
CA GLY A 58 17.52 -16.11 -23.80
C GLY A 58 16.60 -15.22 -22.96
N TRP A 59 15.29 -15.44 -23.06
CA TRP A 59 14.25 -14.71 -22.32
C TRP A 59 13.62 -15.55 -21.20
N ALA A 60 14.22 -16.68 -20.86
CA ALA A 60 13.66 -17.60 -19.88
C ALA A 60 14.07 -17.22 -18.45
N HIS A 61 13.65 -16.04 -17.97
CA HIS A 61 13.95 -15.55 -16.62
C HIS A 61 12.70 -15.51 -15.72
N PRO A 62 12.12 -16.67 -15.36
CA PRO A 62 10.86 -16.74 -14.63
C PRO A 62 10.92 -16.05 -13.26
N MET A 63 12.05 -16.15 -12.54
CA MET A 63 12.20 -15.54 -11.21
C MET A 63 12.40 -14.03 -11.33
N LEU A 64 13.15 -13.58 -12.34
CA LEU A 64 13.29 -12.14 -12.62
C LEU A 64 11.93 -11.50 -12.95
N TYR A 65 11.14 -12.13 -13.81
CA TYR A 65 9.80 -11.61 -14.16
C TYR A 65 8.84 -11.65 -12.98
N TRP A 66 8.94 -12.68 -12.14
CA TRP A 66 8.18 -12.77 -10.90
C TRP A 66 8.51 -11.62 -9.94
N ASP A 67 9.79 -11.30 -9.74
CA ASP A 67 10.21 -10.19 -8.89
C ASP A 67 9.74 -8.84 -9.43
N ILE A 68 9.87 -8.61 -10.74
CA ILE A 68 9.37 -7.39 -11.39
C ILE A 68 7.86 -7.23 -11.13
N LEU A 69 7.10 -8.31 -11.26
CA LEU A 69 5.66 -8.31 -10.97
C LEU A 69 5.38 -7.99 -9.49
N LEU A 70 6.07 -8.64 -8.55
CA LEU A 70 5.89 -8.41 -7.12
C LEU A 70 6.21 -6.96 -6.74
N PHE A 71 7.32 -6.40 -7.22
CA PHE A 71 7.68 -5.01 -6.93
C PHE A 71 6.70 -4.03 -7.58
N THR A 72 6.19 -4.32 -8.78
CA THR A 72 5.17 -3.50 -9.43
C THR A 72 3.86 -3.50 -8.63
N VAL A 73 3.39 -4.68 -8.20
CA VAL A 73 2.19 -4.80 -7.35
C VAL A 73 2.41 -4.08 -6.02
N SER A 74 3.56 -4.28 -5.39
CA SER A 74 3.89 -3.63 -4.13
C SER A 74 3.85 -2.10 -4.24
N LEU A 75 4.54 -1.54 -5.25
CA LEU A 75 4.59 -0.10 -5.48
C LEU A 75 3.19 0.48 -5.73
N THR A 76 2.40 -0.17 -6.59
CA THR A 76 1.02 0.31 -6.87
C THR A 76 0.14 0.25 -5.63
N CYS A 77 0.28 -0.78 -4.80
CA CYS A 77 -0.44 -0.92 -3.55
C CYS A 77 -0.01 0.14 -2.52
N PHE A 78 1.29 0.42 -2.38
CA PHE A 78 1.76 1.49 -1.51
C PHE A 78 1.23 2.86 -1.93
N LEU A 79 1.32 3.21 -3.21
CA LEU A 79 0.83 4.49 -3.71
C LEU A 79 -0.68 4.66 -3.46
N ARG A 80 -1.48 3.62 -3.75
CA ARG A 80 -2.93 3.62 -3.50
C ARG A 80 -3.25 3.66 -2.01
N GLY A 81 -2.55 2.87 -1.20
CA GLY A 81 -2.73 2.79 0.24
C GLY A 81 -2.46 4.13 0.92
N LEU A 82 -1.32 4.76 0.60
CA LEU A 82 -0.95 6.09 1.09
C LEU A 82 -1.96 7.15 0.65
N ARG A 83 -2.45 7.09 -0.60
CA ARG A 83 -3.45 8.05 -1.10
C ARG A 83 -4.80 7.90 -0.39
N LEU A 84 -5.26 6.68 -0.14
CA LEU A 84 -6.56 6.41 0.47
C LEU A 84 -6.57 6.66 1.99
N ARG A 85 -5.43 6.47 2.65
CA ARG A 85 -5.23 6.70 4.08
C ARG A 85 -4.94 8.17 4.44
N ARG A 86 -4.91 9.09 3.46
CA ARG A 86 -4.73 10.53 3.76
C ARG A 86 -5.84 11.03 4.71
N GLY A 87 -5.46 11.92 5.62
CA GLY A 87 -6.28 12.43 6.72
C GLY A 87 -5.80 11.88 8.08
N LEU A 88 -5.84 12.70 9.13
CA LEU A 88 -5.52 12.28 10.50
C LEU A 88 -6.73 11.54 11.11
N ASN A 89 -6.47 10.46 11.85
CA ASN A 89 -7.50 9.83 12.66
C ASN A 89 -7.71 10.64 13.94
N GLU A 90 -8.96 10.79 14.36
CA GLU A 90 -9.35 11.41 15.64
C GLU A 90 -8.67 10.76 16.87
N PHE A 91 -8.27 9.49 16.76
CA PHE A 91 -7.65 8.72 17.83
C PHE A 91 -6.17 9.03 18.12
N PHE A 92 -5.47 9.81 17.29
CA PHE A 92 -4.13 10.32 17.64
C PHE A 92 -4.19 11.54 18.59
N SER A 93 -5.39 12.01 18.94
CA SER A 93 -5.64 13.17 19.80
C SER A 93 -5.91 12.81 21.28
N TYR A 94 -5.84 11.54 21.66
CA TYR A 94 -5.98 11.09 23.06
C TYR A 94 -4.62 10.89 23.73
#